data_AF-A0A376NUP0-F1
#
_entry.id   AF-A0A376NUP0-F1
#
_cell.length_a   1.000
_cell.length_b   1.000
_cell.length_c   1.000
_cell.angle_alpha   90.00
_cell.angle_beta   90.00
_cell.angle_gamma   90.00
#
_symmetry.space_group_name_H-M   'P 1'
#
loop_
_entity.id
_entity.type
_entity.pdbx_description
1 polymer ?
#
loop_
_entity_poly.entity_id
_entity_poly.type
_entity_poly.pdbx_seq_one_letter_code
_entity_poly.pdbx_strand_id
1 'polypeptide(L)'
;MYKKLKLTTISELIKNIYYSLSVIIIGCASAYAVEFKKDLIEAEDRENVNLSQFETDGQLPVGKYSLSTLINNKRTPIHLDLQWVLIDNLTAVCVTPEQLTLLGFTDEIIEEAQQNLIDGCYPIEKEKQITTYLDKGKMQLSISAPQAWLKYKDANWTPPELWDHGIAGAFLDYNLYASHGNDSNLLIVFYVQIMPDDLVMQLHRF
;
A
#
# COMPACT_ATOMS: atom_id res chain seq x y z
N MET A 1 -0.36 42.21 61.71
CA MET A 1 1.07 42.59 61.64
C MET A 1 1.64 42.00 60.34
N TYR A 2 1.47 42.67 59.20
CA TYR A 2 1.91 42.14 57.90
C TYR A 2 3.35 42.60 57.63
N LYS A 3 4.29 41.64 57.59
CA LYS A 3 5.69 41.88 57.19
C LYS A 3 5.69 42.34 55.73
N LYS A 4 6.12 43.58 55.46
CA LYS A 4 6.37 44.04 54.09
C LYS A 4 7.50 43.17 53.50
N LEU A 5 7.15 42.31 52.53
CA LEU A 5 8.14 41.56 51.76
C LEU A 5 8.97 42.54 50.93
N LYS A 6 10.31 42.43 51.01
CA LYS A 6 11.21 43.26 50.20
C LYS A 6 11.16 42.80 48.73
N LEU A 7 11.20 43.74 47.79
CA LEU A 7 11.14 43.45 46.35
C LEU A 7 12.26 42.49 45.90
N THR A 8 13.41 42.54 46.58
CA THR A 8 14.58 41.69 46.30
C THR A 8 14.31 40.21 46.54
N THR A 9 13.60 39.87 47.62
CA THR A 9 13.25 38.47 47.94
C THR A 9 12.25 37.87 46.95
N ILE A 10 11.39 38.70 46.34
CA ILE A 10 10.46 38.25 45.29
C ILE A 10 11.22 37.95 44.00
N SER A 11 12.22 38.76 43.64
CA SER A 11 13.03 38.54 42.44
C SER A 11 13.88 37.27 42.49
N GLU A 12 14.39 36.90 43.67
CA GLU A 12 15.13 35.64 43.87
C GLU A 12 14.19 34.43 43.80
N LEU A 13 12.98 34.53 44.36
CA LEU A 13 11.95 33.50 44.25
C LEU A 13 11.53 33.25 42.80
N ILE A 14 11.34 34.30 42.01
CA ILE A 14 10.99 34.19 40.59
C ILE A 14 12.14 33.54 39.81
N LYS A 15 13.39 33.93 40.07
CA LYS A 15 14.56 33.28 39.45
C LYS A 15 14.64 31.80 39.81
N ASN A 16 14.45 31.44 41.08
CA ASN A 16 14.50 30.04 41.50
C ASN A 16 13.38 29.19 40.90
N ILE A 17 12.18 29.76 40.76
CA ILE A 17 11.06 29.10 40.06
C ILE A 17 11.39 28.92 38.57
N TYR A 18 12.01 29.92 37.93
CA TYR A 18 12.39 29.80 36.53
C TYR A 18 13.49 28.76 36.31
N TYR A 19 14.49 28.71 37.21
CA TYR A 19 15.52 27.68 37.20
C TYR A 19 14.94 26.28 37.45
N SER A 20 14.06 26.11 38.44
CA SER A 20 13.46 24.79 38.71
C SER A 20 12.55 24.34 37.57
N LEU A 21 11.79 25.24 36.95
CA LEU A 21 10.95 24.93 35.79
C LEU A 21 11.80 24.54 34.57
N SER A 22 12.94 25.22 34.35
CA SER A 22 13.86 24.89 33.25
C SER A 22 14.50 23.50 33.39
N VAL A 23 14.81 23.07 34.61
CA VAL A 23 15.39 21.74 34.90
C VAL A 23 14.36 20.63 34.66
N ILE A 24 13.08 20.87 35.01
CA ILE A 24 12.00 19.90 34.78
C ILE A 24 11.73 19.70 33.28
N ILE A 25 11.80 20.78 32.48
CA ILE A 25 11.59 20.71 31.02
C ILE A 25 12.69 19.89 30.33
N ILE A 26 13.95 20.00 30.79
CA ILE A 26 15.08 19.23 30.23
C ILE A 26 15.02 17.75 30.66
N GLY A 27 14.53 17.46 31.87
CA GLY A 27 14.44 16.09 32.40
C GLY A 27 13.34 15.20 31.81
N CYS A 28 12.39 15.77 31.07
CA CYS A 28 11.25 15.02 30.49
C CYS A 28 11.46 14.55 29.04
N ALA A 29 12.65 14.72 28.46
CA ALA A 29 12.94 14.19 27.13
C ALA A 29 13.23 12.67 27.22
N SER A 30 12.18 11.86 27.12
CA SER A 30 12.35 10.41 26.90
C SER A 30 12.81 10.18 25.46
N ALA A 31 14.07 9.80 25.28
CA ALA A 31 14.59 9.29 24.02
C ALA A 31 14.33 7.77 23.96
N TYR A 32 13.55 7.33 22.98
CA TYR A 32 13.38 5.92 22.68
C TYR A 32 14.26 5.57 21.49
N ALA A 33 15.25 4.70 21.71
CA ALA A 33 16.05 4.10 20.65
C ALA A 33 15.82 2.59 20.68
N VAL A 34 15.55 2.00 19.52
CA VAL A 34 15.39 0.56 19.33
C VAL A 34 16.62 0.06 18.61
N GLU A 35 17.30 -0.95 19.16
CA GLU A 35 18.52 -1.54 18.59
C GLU A 35 18.33 -3.05 18.44
N PHE A 36 18.67 -3.60 17.27
CA PHE A 36 18.59 -5.03 17.01
C PHE A 36 19.95 -5.71 17.20
N LYS A 37 20.02 -6.68 18.11
CA LYS A 37 21.22 -7.51 18.30
C LYS A 37 21.40 -8.51 17.17
N LYS A 38 22.60 -8.54 16.58
CA LYS A 38 22.98 -9.47 15.50
C LYS A 38 23.19 -10.92 15.96
N ASP A 39 23.49 -11.14 17.24
CA ASP A 39 23.85 -12.46 17.80
C ASP A 39 22.72 -13.51 17.71
N LEU A 40 21.48 -13.07 17.53
CA LEU A 40 20.31 -13.95 17.43
C LEU A 40 20.07 -14.47 16.00
N ILE A 41 20.81 -13.97 15.00
CA ILE A 41 20.63 -14.36 13.60
C ILE A 41 21.64 -15.45 13.23
N GLU A 42 21.14 -16.50 12.59
CA GLU A 42 21.96 -17.54 11.96
C GLU A 42 22.34 -17.07 10.55
N ALA A 43 23.56 -16.56 10.42
CA ALA A 43 24.13 -16.11 9.16
C ALA A 43 25.61 -16.51 9.12
N GLU A 44 26.10 -16.90 7.95
CA GLU A 44 27.49 -17.35 7.76
C GLU A 44 28.49 -16.20 7.90
N ASP A 45 28.06 -14.97 7.62
CA ASP A 45 28.87 -13.75 7.68
C ASP A 45 28.17 -12.65 8.51
N ARG A 46 28.18 -12.82 9.84
CA ARG A 46 27.49 -11.91 10.78
C ARG A 46 28.07 -10.49 10.83
N GLU A 47 29.36 -10.33 10.54
CA GLU A 47 30.07 -9.04 10.57
C GLU A 47 29.48 -8.08 9.52
N ASN A 48 29.10 -8.61 8.35
CA ASN A 48 28.58 -7.84 7.23
C ASN A 48 27.05 -7.64 7.23
N VAL A 49 26.33 -8.21 8.20
CA VAL A 49 24.88 -8.01 8.33
C VAL A 49 24.59 -6.64 8.94
N ASN A 50 23.94 -5.75 8.19
CA ASN A 50 23.48 -4.46 8.70
C ASN A 50 21.98 -4.51 9.09
N LEU A 51 21.68 -4.45 10.38
CA LEU A 51 20.31 -4.49 10.91
C LEU A 51 19.72 -3.10 11.19
N SER A 52 20.49 -2.02 11.03
CA SER A 52 20.02 -0.66 11.29
C SER A 52 18.80 -0.27 10.44
N GLN A 53 18.66 -0.88 9.25
CA GLN A 53 17.50 -0.71 8.37
C GLN A 53 16.16 -1.20 8.97
N PHE A 54 16.21 -2.01 10.03
CA PHE A 54 15.02 -2.50 10.73
C PHE A 54 14.69 -1.69 11.99
N GLU A 55 15.58 -0.79 12.41
CA GLU A 55 15.41 0.06 13.60
C GLU A 55 14.45 1.23 13.33
N THR A 56 14.33 1.66 12.08
CA THR A 56 13.41 2.72 11.65
C THR A 56 12.08 2.16 11.14
N ASP A 57 11.00 2.79 11.59
CA ASP A 57 9.65 2.47 11.12
C ASP A 57 9.44 2.95 9.67
N GLY A 58 8.59 2.24 8.92
CA GLY A 58 8.06 2.69 7.63
C GLY A 58 8.99 2.70 6.40
N GLN A 59 10.29 2.43 6.50
CA GLN A 59 11.22 2.50 5.35
C GLN A 59 11.78 1.13 4.93
N LEU A 60 11.58 0.73 3.66
CA LEU A 60 12.29 -0.42 3.10
C LEU A 60 13.65 -0.01 2.53
N PRO A 61 14.65 -0.90 2.61
CA PRO A 61 15.89 -0.73 1.84
C PRO A 61 15.60 -0.63 0.34
N VAL A 62 16.49 0.02 -0.40
CA VAL A 62 16.39 0.08 -1.87
C VAL A 62 16.33 -1.34 -2.46
N GLY A 63 15.41 -1.56 -3.39
CA GLY A 63 15.16 -2.90 -3.93
C GLY A 63 13.74 -3.07 -4.46
N LYS A 64 13.44 -4.27 -4.96
CA LYS A 64 12.11 -4.64 -5.47
C LYS A 64 11.39 -5.50 -4.44
N TYR A 65 10.13 -5.17 -4.18
CA TYR A 65 9.31 -5.87 -3.21
C TYR A 65 7.93 -6.12 -3.77
N SER A 66 7.45 -7.35 -3.61
CA SER A 66 6.08 -7.71 -3.93
C SER A 66 5.20 -7.48 -2.71
N LEU A 67 4.16 -6.68 -2.88
CA LEU A 67 3.32 -6.25 -1.77
C LEU A 67 1.87 -6.04 -2.19
N SER A 68 0.97 -6.12 -1.22
CA SER A 68 -0.43 -5.75 -1.42
C SER A 68 -0.61 -4.24 -1.30
N THR A 69 -1.45 -3.64 -2.13
CA THR A 69 -1.74 -2.20 -2.04
C THR A 69 -3.14 -1.91 -1.52
N LEU A 70 -3.26 -0.83 -0.76
CA LEU A 70 -4.52 -0.26 -0.29
C LEU A 70 -4.63 1.16 -0.84
N ILE A 71 -5.67 1.48 -1.60
CA ILE A 71 -5.98 2.86 -2.01
C ILE A 71 -7.15 3.37 -1.17
N ASN A 72 -6.95 4.44 -0.39
CA ASN A 72 -8.00 5.02 0.47
C ASN A 72 -8.73 3.95 1.31
N ASN A 73 -7.93 3.06 1.94
CA ASN A 73 -8.36 1.90 2.75
C ASN A 73 -9.09 0.77 2.00
N LYS A 74 -9.19 0.82 0.67
CA LYS A 74 -9.72 -0.28 -0.15
C LYS A 74 -8.59 -1.13 -0.69
N ARG A 75 -8.71 -2.45 -0.53
CA ARG A 75 -7.72 -3.40 -1.08
C ARG A 75 -7.81 -3.40 -2.59
N THR A 76 -6.66 -3.28 -3.24
CA THR A 76 -6.54 -3.64 -4.65
C THR A 76 -6.46 -5.17 -4.74
N PRO A 77 -7.10 -5.79 -5.74
CA PRO A 77 -7.06 -7.25 -5.90
C PRO A 77 -5.71 -7.78 -6.41
N ILE A 78 -4.75 -6.89 -6.72
CA ILE A 78 -3.45 -7.23 -7.31
C ILE A 78 -2.30 -6.99 -6.31
N HIS A 79 -1.34 -7.93 -6.31
CA HIS A 79 -0.01 -7.74 -5.74
C HIS A 79 0.87 -7.03 -6.75
N LEU A 80 1.49 -5.93 -6.33
CA LEU A 80 2.35 -5.11 -7.18
C LEU A 80 3.80 -5.30 -6.79
N ASP A 81 4.66 -5.49 -7.79
CA ASP A 81 6.11 -5.46 -7.62
C ASP A 81 6.58 -4.01 -7.73
N LEU A 82 6.74 -3.36 -6.58
CA LEU A 82 7.17 -1.98 -6.49
C LEU A 82 8.66 -1.89 -6.16
N GLN A 83 9.30 -0.84 -6.63
CA GLN A 83 10.72 -0.61 -6.39
C GLN A 83 10.91 0.56 -5.41
N TRP A 84 11.71 0.36 -4.37
CA TRP A 84 12.17 1.42 -3.50
C TRP A 84 13.49 1.98 -4.03
N VAL A 85 13.55 3.29 -4.16
CA VAL A 85 14.72 4.04 -4.66
C VAL A 85 15.11 5.12 -3.66
N LEU A 86 16.39 5.52 -3.70
CA LEU A 86 16.89 6.62 -2.86
C LEU A 86 16.82 7.93 -3.67
N ILE A 87 16.04 8.90 -3.20
CA ILE A 87 15.92 10.23 -3.78
C ILE A 87 16.17 11.24 -2.67
N ASP A 88 17.16 12.11 -2.85
CA ASP A 88 17.56 13.12 -1.86
C ASP A 88 17.82 12.54 -0.44
N ASN A 89 18.42 11.34 -0.39
CA ASN A 89 18.65 10.55 0.84
C ASN A 89 17.39 10.04 1.55
N LEU A 90 16.22 10.12 0.91
CA LEU A 90 14.97 9.54 1.38
C LEU A 90 14.59 8.34 0.51
N THR A 91 14.09 7.28 1.13
CA THR A 91 13.57 6.13 0.39
C THR A 91 12.17 6.47 -0.12
N ALA A 92 11.98 6.43 -1.44
CA ALA A 92 10.72 6.70 -2.11
C ALA A 92 10.21 5.46 -2.85
N VAL A 93 8.90 5.33 -2.96
CA VAL A 93 8.26 4.29 -3.77
C VAL A 93 8.21 4.75 -5.21
N CYS A 94 8.88 3.95 -6.04
CA CYS A 94 8.83 4.08 -7.48
C CYS A 94 7.57 3.42 -8.04
N VAL A 95 6.81 4.19 -8.81
CA VAL A 95 5.62 3.70 -9.51
C VAL A 95 5.77 3.98 -11.00
N THR A 96 5.34 3.04 -11.84
CA THR A 96 5.29 3.22 -13.30
C THR A 96 3.90 3.67 -13.77
N PRO A 97 3.75 4.25 -14.97
CA PRO A 97 2.44 4.62 -15.53
C PRO A 97 1.45 3.45 -15.60
N GLU A 98 1.94 2.24 -15.90
CA GLU A 98 1.14 1.02 -15.92
C GLU A 98 0.61 0.68 -14.51
N GLN A 99 1.48 0.77 -13.49
CA GLN A 99 1.08 0.53 -12.11
C GLN A 99 0.10 1.60 -11.61
N LEU A 100 0.24 2.87 -12.00
CA LEU A 100 -0.74 3.91 -11.69
C LEU A 100 -2.11 3.62 -12.31
N THR A 101 -2.12 3.07 -13.53
CA THR A 101 -3.35 2.59 -14.19
C THR A 101 -4.02 1.48 -13.36
N LEU A 102 -3.25 0.47 -12.92
CA LEU A 102 -3.77 -0.63 -12.09
C LEU A 102 -4.25 -0.17 -10.70
N LEU A 103 -3.64 0.89 -10.16
CA LEU A 103 -4.07 1.54 -8.92
C LEU A 103 -5.31 2.43 -9.10
N GLY A 104 -5.77 2.64 -10.34
CA GLY A 104 -7.00 3.35 -10.66
C GLY A 104 -6.85 4.88 -10.69
N PHE A 105 -5.64 5.40 -10.93
CA PHE A 105 -5.43 6.84 -11.12
C PHE A 105 -6.00 7.34 -12.45
N THR A 106 -6.33 8.62 -12.52
CA THR A 106 -6.82 9.28 -13.74
C THR A 106 -5.73 9.41 -14.79
N ASP A 107 -6.14 9.46 -16.06
CA ASP A 107 -5.21 9.58 -17.19
C ASP A 107 -4.34 10.84 -17.10
N GLU A 108 -4.88 11.93 -16.54
CA GLU A 108 -4.15 13.17 -16.28
C GLU A 108 -2.90 12.96 -15.40
N ILE A 109 -3.05 12.21 -14.29
CA ILE A 109 -1.93 11.91 -13.38
C ILE A 109 -0.96 10.92 -14.02
N ILE A 110 -1.47 9.97 -14.81
CA ILE A 110 -0.63 9.00 -15.52
C ILE A 110 0.24 9.70 -16.58
N GLU A 111 -0.32 10.65 -17.33
CA GLU A 111 0.41 11.46 -18.30
C GLU A 111 1.44 12.37 -17.61
N GLU A 112 1.08 12.99 -16.49
CA GLU A 112 2.01 13.80 -15.69
C GLU A 112 3.18 12.94 -15.16
N ALA A 113 2.89 11.75 -14.66
CA ALA A 113 3.89 10.80 -14.20
C ALA A 113 4.83 10.38 -15.35
N GLN A 114 4.28 10.14 -16.54
CA GLN A 114 5.05 9.78 -17.74
C GLN A 114 5.99 10.89 -18.20
N GLN A 115 5.60 12.16 -18.08
CA GLN A 115 6.44 13.32 -18.43
C GLN A 115 7.56 13.57 -17.40
N ASN A 116 7.34 13.16 -16.15
CA ASN A 116 8.26 13.41 -15.03
C ASN A 116 9.04 12.16 -14.59
N LEU A 117 9.20 11.18 -15.47
CA LEU A 117 9.99 9.98 -15.19
C LEU A 117 11.47 10.34 -14.99
N ILE A 118 12.04 9.86 -13.89
CA ILE A 118 13.46 9.92 -13.58
C ILE A 118 13.99 8.50 -13.74
N ASP A 119 14.75 8.21 -14.80
CA ASP A 119 15.26 6.86 -15.10
C ASP A 119 14.18 5.76 -15.10
N GLY A 120 12.99 6.08 -15.67
CA GLY A 120 11.85 5.16 -15.73
C GLY A 120 11.06 5.03 -14.42
N CYS A 121 11.37 5.88 -13.44
CA CYS A 121 10.74 5.91 -12.15
C CYS A 121 9.93 7.19 -11.92
N TYR A 122 8.67 7.06 -11.47
CA TYR A 122 7.93 8.18 -10.91
C TYR A 122 7.80 8.00 -9.39
N PRO A 123 8.48 8.83 -8.57
CA PRO A 123 8.38 8.76 -7.12
C PRO A 123 7.05 9.36 -6.66
N ILE A 124 6.17 8.52 -6.11
CA ILE A 124 4.81 8.93 -5.74
C ILE A 124 4.80 9.95 -4.59
N GLU A 125 5.81 9.94 -3.73
CA GLU A 125 5.98 10.90 -2.63
C GLU A 125 6.28 12.33 -3.11
N LYS A 126 6.61 12.53 -4.40
CA LYS A 126 6.75 13.89 -4.98
C LYS A 126 5.42 14.64 -4.93
N GLU A 127 4.30 13.92 -5.00
CA GLU A 127 2.96 14.49 -4.89
C GLU A 127 2.59 14.74 -3.44
N LYS A 128 2.62 16.00 -3.02
CA LYS A 128 2.33 16.40 -1.63
C LYS A 128 0.91 16.04 -1.16
N GLN A 129 0.00 15.79 -2.09
CA GLN A 129 -1.39 15.42 -1.79
C GLN A 129 -1.57 13.90 -1.60
N ILE A 130 -0.54 13.10 -1.92
CA ILE A 130 -0.53 11.66 -1.71
C ILE A 130 0.27 11.38 -0.44
N THR A 131 -0.26 10.50 0.41
CA THR A 131 0.50 9.95 1.54
C THR A 131 0.61 8.45 1.42
N THR A 132 1.82 7.94 1.65
CA THR A 132 2.14 6.52 1.63
C THR A 132 2.48 6.05 3.04
N TYR A 133 1.99 4.87 3.40
CA TYR A 133 2.31 4.21 4.66
C TYR A 133 2.53 2.73 4.40
N LEU A 134 3.69 2.23 4.81
CA LEU A 134 4.06 0.83 4.62
C LEU A 134 3.97 0.05 5.93
N ASP A 135 3.11 -0.96 5.96
CA ASP A 135 3.15 -2.02 6.98
C ASP A 135 4.12 -3.12 6.52
N LYS A 136 5.35 -3.07 7.04
CA LYS A 136 6.40 -4.06 6.74
C LYS A 136 6.00 -5.48 7.17
N GLY A 137 5.27 -5.63 8.27
CA GLY A 137 4.88 -6.92 8.82
C GLY A 137 3.85 -7.65 7.95
N LYS A 138 3.00 -6.90 7.26
CA LYS A 138 2.03 -7.44 6.30
C LYS A 138 2.47 -7.35 4.84
N MET A 139 3.62 -6.73 4.56
CA MET A 139 4.04 -6.34 3.21
C MET A 139 2.89 -5.66 2.46
N GLN A 140 2.42 -4.55 3.05
CA GLN A 140 1.25 -3.83 2.56
C GLN A 140 1.50 -2.33 2.50
N LEU A 141 1.34 -1.74 1.31
CA LEU A 141 1.46 -0.30 1.09
C LEU A 141 0.06 0.33 1.05
N SER A 142 -0.20 1.23 2.00
CA SER A 142 -1.39 2.07 2.03
C SER A 142 -1.10 3.41 1.39
N ILE A 143 -1.87 3.76 0.37
CA ILE A 143 -1.78 5.01 -0.38
C ILE A 143 -3.09 5.76 -0.16
N SER A 144 -2.99 6.97 0.36
CA SER A 144 -4.11 7.89 0.48
C SER A 144 -3.94 8.98 -0.58
N ALA A 145 -4.93 9.12 -1.45
CA ALA A 145 -4.89 10.06 -2.57
C ALA A 145 -6.22 10.82 -2.73
N PRO A 146 -6.21 12.05 -3.28
CA PRO A 146 -7.43 12.81 -3.54
C PRO A 146 -8.40 12.04 -4.44
N GLN A 147 -9.68 12.12 -4.10
CA GLN A 147 -10.74 11.46 -4.87
C GLN A 147 -10.89 12.03 -6.29
N ALA A 148 -10.38 13.21 -6.59
CA ALA A 148 -10.37 13.76 -7.95
C ALA A 148 -9.36 13.06 -8.88
N TRP A 149 -8.36 12.39 -8.31
CA TRP A 149 -7.27 11.74 -9.04
C TRP A 149 -7.51 10.26 -9.27
N LEU A 150 -8.65 9.73 -8.83
CA LEU A 150 -9.03 8.33 -8.97
C LEU A 150 -10.21 8.22 -9.93
N LYS A 151 -10.10 7.33 -10.93
CA LYS A 151 -11.16 7.08 -11.93
C LYS A 151 -12.43 6.52 -11.28
N TYR A 152 -12.27 5.69 -10.24
CA TYR A 152 -13.35 4.87 -9.69
C TYR A 152 -13.45 5.00 -8.18
N LYS A 153 -14.68 5.19 -7.69
CA LYS A 153 -14.98 5.42 -6.27
C LYS A 153 -15.92 4.37 -5.68
N ASP A 154 -16.60 3.60 -6.52
CA ASP A 154 -17.56 2.61 -6.06
C ASP A 154 -16.86 1.48 -5.31
N ALA A 155 -17.53 0.90 -4.32
CA ALA A 155 -17.03 -0.25 -3.59
C ALA A 155 -17.31 -1.57 -4.32
N ASN A 156 -18.33 -1.61 -5.19
CA ASN A 156 -18.83 -2.84 -5.81
C ASN A 156 -18.53 -2.92 -7.32
N TRP A 157 -17.63 -2.08 -7.83
CA TRP A 157 -17.29 -2.03 -9.25
C TRP A 157 -15.80 -2.28 -9.45
N THR A 158 -15.47 -3.18 -10.38
CA THR A 158 -14.08 -3.55 -10.70
C THR A 158 -13.68 -2.96 -12.06
N PRO A 159 -12.56 -2.20 -12.14
CA PRO A 159 -12.07 -1.66 -13.40
C PRO A 159 -11.84 -2.69 -14.50
N PRO A 160 -12.17 -2.38 -15.77
CA PRO A 160 -11.85 -3.22 -16.93
C PRO A 160 -10.37 -3.59 -17.02
N GLU A 161 -9.47 -2.72 -16.54
CA GLU A 161 -8.03 -2.96 -16.50
C GLU A 161 -7.64 -4.13 -15.58
N LEU A 162 -8.54 -4.53 -14.67
CA LEU A 162 -8.39 -5.67 -13.77
C LEU A 162 -9.15 -6.90 -14.24
N TRP A 163 -9.85 -6.85 -15.38
CA TRP A 163 -10.63 -7.97 -15.87
C TRP A 163 -9.71 -9.01 -16.51
N ASP A 164 -9.89 -10.26 -16.09
CA ASP A 164 -9.23 -11.39 -16.72
C ASP A 164 -10.04 -11.81 -17.96
N HIS A 165 -9.38 -11.92 -19.10
CA HIS A 165 -9.96 -12.49 -20.33
C HIS A 165 -10.19 -14.00 -20.20
N GLY A 166 -9.63 -14.61 -19.16
CA GLY A 166 -9.68 -16.03 -18.93
C GLY A 166 -8.78 -16.77 -19.90
N ILE A 167 -9.08 -18.05 -20.07
CA ILE A 167 -8.33 -18.94 -20.96
C ILE A 167 -9.27 -19.49 -22.03
N ALA A 168 -8.79 -19.56 -23.27
CA ALA A 168 -9.55 -20.16 -24.37
C ALA A 168 -9.96 -21.59 -24.01
N GLY A 169 -11.26 -21.86 -24.05
CA GLY A 169 -11.83 -23.11 -23.56
C GLY A 169 -13.07 -23.55 -24.33
N ALA A 170 -13.34 -24.86 -24.29
CA ALA A 170 -14.54 -25.48 -24.84
C ALA A 170 -15.25 -26.28 -23.75
N PHE A 171 -16.57 -26.12 -23.65
CA PHE A 171 -17.40 -26.80 -22.65
C PHE A 171 -18.41 -27.72 -23.37
N LEU A 172 -18.55 -28.94 -22.86
CA LEU A 172 -19.52 -29.92 -23.32
C LEU A 172 -20.40 -30.32 -22.15
N ASP A 173 -21.68 -29.97 -22.25
CA ASP A 173 -22.69 -30.32 -21.26
C ASP A 173 -23.72 -31.25 -21.90
N TYR A 174 -24.06 -32.33 -21.19
CA TYR A 174 -25.04 -33.30 -21.63
C TYR A 174 -26.15 -33.45 -20.59
N ASN A 175 -27.40 -33.52 -21.04
CA ASN A 175 -28.54 -33.81 -20.18
C ASN A 175 -29.27 -35.07 -20.68
N LEU A 176 -29.50 -36.01 -19.77
CA LEU A 176 -30.12 -37.31 -20.05
C LEU A 176 -31.51 -37.37 -19.44
N TYR A 177 -32.53 -37.48 -20.31
CA TYR A 177 -33.90 -37.71 -19.89
C TYR A 177 -34.32 -39.12 -20.29
N ALA A 178 -34.62 -39.95 -19.29
CA ALA A 178 -35.15 -41.30 -19.47
C ALA A 178 -36.58 -41.36 -18.89
N SER A 179 -37.53 -41.77 -19.71
CA SER A 179 -38.92 -42.03 -19.28
C SER A 179 -39.23 -43.50 -19.48
N HIS A 180 -39.78 -44.15 -18.44
CA HIS A 180 -40.20 -45.54 -18.50
C HIS A 180 -41.73 -45.63 -18.60
N GLY A 181 -42.20 -45.90 -19.81
CA GLY A 181 -43.60 -46.21 -20.13
C GLY A 181 -43.64 -47.29 -21.23
N ASN A 182 -44.86 -47.67 -21.65
CA ASN A 182 -45.07 -48.75 -22.63
C ASN A 182 -44.27 -48.56 -23.94
N ASP A 183 -43.96 -47.30 -24.29
CA ASP A 183 -42.97 -46.92 -25.30
C ASP A 183 -41.77 -46.26 -24.60
N SER A 184 -40.73 -47.05 -24.30
CA SER A 184 -39.51 -46.54 -23.68
C SER A 184 -38.72 -45.70 -24.69
N ASN A 185 -38.51 -44.41 -24.40
CA ASN A 185 -37.72 -43.49 -25.23
C ASN A 185 -36.60 -42.83 -24.41
N LEU A 186 -35.40 -42.81 -24.97
CA LEU A 186 -34.23 -42.09 -24.44
C LEU A 186 -34.01 -40.83 -25.28
N LEU A 187 -34.01 -39.67 -24.63
CA LEU A 187 -33.63 -38.41 -25.27
C LEU A 187 -32.31 -37.92 -24.67
N ILE A 188 -31.31 -37.76 -25.53
CA ILE A 188 -30.01 -37.19 -25.18
C ILE A 188 -29.92 -35.83 -25.86
N VAL A 189 -29.71 -34.77 -25.08
CA VAL A 189 -29.49 -33.41 -25.59
C VAL A 189 -28.06 -33.01 -25.27
N PHE A 190 -27.31 -32.62 -26.31
CA PHE A 190 -25.95 -32.12 -26.19
C PHE A 190 -25.94 -30.61 -26.41
N TYR A 191 -25.33 -29.87 -25.48
CA TYR A 191 -25.02 -28.46 -25.66
C TYR A 191 -23.51 -28.33 -25.84
N VAL A 192 -23.10 -27.65 -26.92
CA VAL A 192 -21.70 -27.33 -27.20
C VAL A 192 -21.56 -25.81 -27.19
N GLN A 193 -20.73 -25.30 -26.29
CA GLN A 193 -20.43 -23.87 -26.21
C GLN A 193 -18.92 -23.65 -26.34
N ILE A 194 -18.53 -22.87 -27.34
CA ILE A 194 -17.16 -22.39 -27.54
C ILE A 194 -17.14 -20.95 -27.05
N MET A 195 -16.26 -20.64 -26.09
CA MET A 195 -16.05 -19.26 -25.63
C MET A 195 -14.82 -18.68 -26.35
N PRO A 196 -15.01 -17.80 -27.35
CA PRO A 196 -13.91 -16.98 -27.87
C PRO A 196 -13.50 -15.95 -26.81
N ASP A 197 -12.22 -15.59 -26.80
CA ASP A 197 -11.59 -14.71 -25.79
C ASP A 197 -12.37 -13.38 -25.57
N ASP A 198 -13.02 -12.85 -26.61
CA ASP A 198 -13.79 -11.61 -26.55
C ASP A 198 -15.17 -11.72 -25.86
N LEU A 199 -15.75 -12.93 -25.75
CA LEU A 199 -17.09 -13.13 -25.17
C LEU A 199 -17.08 -13.38 -23.66
N VAL A 200 -15.93 -13.74 -23.07
CA VAL A 200 -15.78 -13.96 -21.62
C VAL A 200 -16.05 -12.68 -20.83
N MET A 201 -15.65 -11.52 -21.36
CA MET A 201 -15.81 -10.22 -20.68
C MET A 201 -17.24 -9.67 -20.64
N GLN A 202 -18.14 -10.12 -21.52
CA GLN A 202 -19.48 -9.52 -21.60
C GLN A 202 -20.45 -10.02 -20.53
N LEU A 203 -20.19 -11.17 -19.90
CA LEU A 203 -21.11 -11.76 -18.92
C LEU A 203 -21.14 -11.00 -17.58
N HIS A 204 -20.09 -10.25 -17.25
CA HIS A 204 -20.00 -9.44 -16.02
C HIS A 204 -20.46 -7.99 -16.20
N ARG A 205 -20.98 -7.62 -17.38
CA ARG A 205 -21.34 -6.22 -17.71
C ARG A 205 -22.82 -5.86 -17.45
N PHE A 206 -23.54 -6.64 -16.64
CA PHE A 206 -24.95 -6.39 -16.31
C PHE A 206 -25.19 -6.39 -14.80
#